data_AF-A0A1I6PIN1-F1
#
_entry.id   AF-A0A1I6PIN1-F1
#
_cell.length_a   1.000
_cell.length_b   1.000
_cell.length_c   1.000
_cell.angle_alpha   90.00
_cell.angle_beta   90.00
_cell.angle_gamma   90.00
#
_symmetry.space_group_name_H-M   'P 1'
#
loop_
_entity.id
_entity.type
_entity.pdbx_description
1 polymer ?
#
loop_
_entity_poly.entity_id
_entity_poly.type
_entity_poly.pdbx_seq_one_letter_code
_entity_poly.pdbx_strand_id
1 'polypeptide(L)'
;MKATKLVSLAIPILLLVGCSTEKQEMKPNSMNVSDLKIEKPSTTKGDYDDDSRVQISRDGKELLGEWGSYVGDKFFVGLDFKSDGTYGAYDNSGKTSKEENNMKGKWKYDYDNKQIIFTIEETAGDDRPITDYRPEIKYKVDFFRAGQLKIIDETGSPLNVERKSK
;
A
#
# COMPACT_ATOMS: atom_id res chain seq x y z
N MET A 1 -64.43 18.02 -47.76
CA MET A 1 -64.22 16.55 -47.76
C MET A 1 -62.72 16.27 -47.76
N LYS A 2 -62.31 15.35 -46.87
CA LYS A 2 -61.08 14.52 -46.86
C LYS A 2 -59.76 15.19 -46.40
N ALA A 3 -59.33 14.68 -45.25
CA ALA A 3 -58.08 14.92 -44.54
C ALA A 3 -56.94 14.03 -45.05
N THR A 4 -55.68 14.32 -44.65
CA THR A 4 -54.78 13.29 -44.08
C THR A 4 -53.54 13.87 -43.39
N LYS A 5 -53.43 13.54 -42.09
CA LYS A 5 -52.25 13.10 -41.30
C LYS A 5 -51.11 14.09 -41.01
N LEU A 6 -51.15 14.66 -39.79
CA LEU A 6 -49.97 15.12 -39.03
C LEU A 6 -49.31 13.92 -38.33
N VAL A 7 -48.00 13.77 -38.51
CA VAL A 7 -47.17 12.85 -37.72
C VAL A 7 -46.82 13.55 -36.42
N SER A 8 -47.34 13.01 -35.31
CA SER A 8 -47.02 13.42 -33.95
C SER A 8 -45.64 12.89 -33.56
N LEU A 9 -44.63 13.77 -33.51
CA LEU A 9 -43.34 13.46 -32.89
C LEU A 9 -43.41 13.84 -31.40
N ALA A 10 -43.49 12.84 -30.53
CA ALA A 10 -43.37 13.05 -29.09
C ALA A 10 -41.90 13.35 -28.75
N ILE A 11 -41.59 14.62 -28.47
CA ILE A 11 -40.29 15.03 -27.94
C ILE A 11 -40.38 14.92 -26.41
N PRO A 12 -39.63 14.04 -25.75
CA PRO A 12 -39.53 14.08 -24.30
C PRO A 12 -38.80 15.36 -23.89
N ILE A 13 -39.51 16.21 -23.15
CA ILE A 13 -38.97 17.37 -22.44
C ILE A 13 -38.04 16.83 -21.34
N LEU A 14 -36.74 16.83 -21.61
CA LEU A 14 -35.73 16.67 -20.56
C LEU A 14 -35.65 18.00 -19.79
N LEU A 15 -36.34 17.99 -18.66
CA LEU A 15 -36.25 19.00 -17.61
C LEU A 15 -34.86 19.01 -16.98
N LEU A 16 -34.45 20.23 -16.59
CA LEU A 16 -33.47 20.57 -15.55
C LEU A 16 -31.98 20.51 -15.93
N VAL A 17 -31.52 21.55 -16.64
CA VAL A 17 -30.14 22.03 -16.49
C VAL A 17 -30.07 22.88 -15.22
N GLY A 18 -30.00 22.22 -14.08
CA GLY A 18 -29.59 22.84 -12.82
C GLY A 18 -28.07 22.89 -12.78
N CYS A 19 -27.51 24.08 -12.94
CA CYS A 19 -26.12 24.36 -12.60
C CYS A 19 -25.97 24.22 -11.09
N SER A 20 -25.23 23.22 -10.63
CA SER A 20 -24.67 23.18 -9.29
C SER A 20 -23.34 22.45 -9.36
N THR A 21 -22.30 23.18 -8.99
CA THR A 21 -20.93 22.71 -8.82
C THR A 21 -20.88 21.60 -7.78
N GLU A 22 -20.68 20.36 -8.21
CA GLU A 22 -20.35 19.24 -7.32
C GLU A 22 -18.88 18.88 -7.50
N LYS A 23 -18.10 19.11 -6.44
CA LYS A 23 -16.74 18.58 -6.33
C LYS A 23 -16.86 17.06 -6.29
N GLN A 24 -16.24 16.37 -7.25
CA GLN A 24 -16.06 14.93 -7.14
C GLN A 24 -15.08 14.64 -6.01
N GLU A 25 -15.60 14.34 -4.82
CA GLU A 25 -14.86 13.59 -3.82
C GLU A 25 -14.66 12.16 -4.36
N MET A 26 -13.39 11.79 -4.56
CA MET A 26 -13.03 10.38 -4.74
C MET A 26 -13.36 9.65 -3.44
N LYS A 27 -14.41 8.83 -3.45
CA LYS A 27 -14.69 7.90 -2.36
C LYS A 27 -13.49 6.96 -2.19
N PRO A 28 -12.94 6.79 -0.97
CA PRO A 28 -11.95 5.74 -0.74
C PRO A 28 -12.63 4.38 -0.98
N ASN A 29 -12.02 3.57 -1.84
CA ASN A 29 -12.44 2.20 -2.06
C ASN A 29 -12.14 1.42 -0.77
N SER A 30 -13.11 1.38 0.13
CA SER A 30 -13.09 0.54 1.32
C SER A 30 -13.18 -0.91 0.85
N MET A 31 -12.03 -1.57 0.71
CA MET A 31 -12.01 -3.04 0.64
C MET A 31 -12.46 -3.54 2.02
N ASN A 32 -13.70 -3.99 2.08
CA ASN A 32 -14.26 -4.74 3.18
C ASN A 32 -13.41 -6.00 3.43
N VAL A 33 -12.60 -6.00 4.50
CA VAL A 33 -11.74 -7.12 4.91
C VAL A 33 -12.55 -8.34 5.40
N SER A 34 -13.89 -8.24 5.48
CA SER A 34 -14.75 -9.29 6.02
C SER A 34 -15.00 -10.48 5.07
N ASP A 35 -14.65 -10.38 3.78
CA ASP A 35 -15.02 -11.39 2.78
C ASP A 35 -13.89 -12.38 2.41
N LEU A 36 -12.74 -12.30 3.09
CA LEU A 36 -11.65 -13.27 2.92
C LEU A 36 -11.98 -14.57 3.66
N LYS A 37 -12.63 -15.51 2.95
CA LYS A 37 -12.76 -16.90 3.41
C LYS A 37 -11.40 -17.60 3.27
N ILE A 38 -10.58 -17.51 4.33
CA ILE A 38 -9.21 -18.05 4.38
C ILE A 38 -9.24 -19.46 4.97
N GLU A 39 -8.83 -20.45 4.18
CA GLU A 39 -8.51 -21.79 4.67
C GLU A 39 -7.30 -21.71 5.61
N LYS A 40 -7.42 -22.29 6.82
CA LYS A 40 -6.36 -22.30 7.84
C LYS A 40 -5.12 -23.05 7.33
N PRO A 41 -3.94 -22.41 7.27
CA PRO A 41 -2.69 -23.15 7.17
C PRO A 41 -2.41 -23.85 8.50
N SER A 42 -2.02 -25.13 8.43
CA SER A 42 -1.63 -25.94 9.58
C SER A 42 -0.41 -25.36 10.28
N THR A 43 -0.52 -25.19 11.60
CA THR A 43 0.33 -24.41 12.48
C THR A 43 1.58 -25.18 12.93
N THR A 44 2.76 -24.58 12.84
CA THR A 44 3.81 -24.76 13.85
C THR A 44 3.62 -23.66 14.88
N LYS A 45 3.47 -24.02 16.16
CA LYS A 45 3.21 -23.10 17.27
C LYS A 45 4.41 -22.16 17.47
N GLY A 46 4.35 -20.98 16.87
CA GLY A 46 5.22 -19.85 17.21
C GLY A 46 4.52 -18.95 18.23
N ASP A 47 5.31 -18.22 19.00
CA ASP A 47 4.87 -17.22 19.99
C ASP A 47 4.25 -16.00 19.28
N TYR A 48 3.09 -16.18 18.66
CA TYR A 48 2.31 -15.11 18.08
C TYR A 48 1.45 -14.46 19.18
N ASP A 49 1.50 -13.14 19.32
CA ASP A 49 0.50 -12.38 20.06
C ASP A 49 -0.86 -12.56 19.38
N ASP A 50 -1.91 -12.78 20.18
CA ASP A 50 -3.29 -13.08 19.75
C ASP A 50 -4.00 -11.87 19.10
N ASP A 51 -3.26 -10.86 18.65
CA ASP A 51 -3.79 -9.89 17.69
C ASP A 51 -3.92 -10.59 16.34
N SER A 52 -5.14 -11.02 16.06
CA SER A 52 -5.54 -11.71 14.83
C SER A 52 -5.16 -10.98 13.52
N ARG A 53 -4.61 -9.76 13.53
CA ARG A 53 -4.25 -9.02 12.32
C ARG A 53 -2.75 -9.02 11.97
N VAL A 54 -1.87 -9.28 12.94
CA VAL A 54 -0.41 -9.20 12.75
C VAL A 54 0.26 -10.53 13.10
N GLN A 55 0.52 -11.37 12.09
CA GLN A 55 1.18 -12.66 12.28
C GLN A 55 2.67 -12.59 11.94
N ILE A 56 3.42 -11.90 12.78
CA ILE A 56 4.89 -11.79 12.64
C ILE A 56 5.51 -12.38 13.90
N SER A 57 6.47 -13.28 13.74
CA SER A 57 7.20 -13.84 14.87
C SER A 57 8.16 -12.81 15.47
N ARG A 58 8.71 -13.09 16.66
CA ARG A 58 9.61 -12.16 17.37
C ARG A 58 10.84 -11.76 16.55
N ASP A 59 11.33 -12.61 15.66
CA ASP A 59 12.50 -12.32 14.83
C ASP A 59 12.19 -11.53 13.54
N GLY A 60 10.90 -11.36 13.21
CA GLY A 60 10.46 -10.58 12.06
C GLY A 60 10.83 -11.16 10.70
N LYS A 61 11.34 -12.40 10.60
CA LYS A 61 11.79 -12.98 9.33
C LYS A 61 10.70 -13.09 8.28
N GLU A 62 9.44 -13.15 8.70
CA GLU A 62 8.32 -13.11 7.76
C GLU A 62 8.30 -11.80 6.95
N LEU A 63 8.89 -10.69 7.40
CA LEU A 63 8.95 -9.44 6.64
C LEU A 63 9.92 -9.49 5.44
N LEU A 64 10.86 -10.44 5.41
CA LEU A 64 11.89 -10.53 4.36
C LEU A 64 11.30 -10.63 2.95
N GLY A 65 11.91 -9.92 2.00
CA GLY A 65 11.60 -9.97 0.57
C GLY A 65 11.05 -8.66 -0.02
N GLU A 66 10.64 -8.76 -1.29
CA GLU A 66 10.13 -7.63 -2.07
C GLU A 66 8.62 -7.43 -1.87
N TRP A 67 8.26 -6.18 -1.58
CA TRP A 67 6.92 -5.68 -1.35
C TRP A 67 6.63 -4.50 -2.28
N GLY A 68 5.39 -4.37 -2.73
CA GLY A 68 5.06 -3.36 -3.71
C GLY A 68 3.63 -3.45 -4.21
N SER A 69 3.43 -3.11 -5.48
CA SER A 69 2.11 -3.13 -6.12
C SER A 69 2.18 -3.68 -7.54
N TYR A 70 1.05 -4.24 -7.99
CA TYR A 70 0.88 -4.68 -9.37
C TYR A 70 0.18 -3.59 -10.18
N VAL A 71 0.69 -3.31 -11.38
CA VAL A 71 -0.02 -2.57 -12.43
C VAL A 71 -0.11 -3.48 -13.65
N GLY A 72 -1.30 -4.05 -13.87
CA GLY A 72 -1.45 -5.22 -14.75
C GLY A 72 -0.61 -6.39 -14.24
N ASP A 73 0.12 -7.04 -15.13
CA ASP A 73 0.99 -8.18 -14.79
C ASP A 73 2.37 -7.76 -14.26
N LYS A 74 2.66 -6.46 -14.23
CA LYS A 74 3.97 -5.94 -13.83
C LYS A 74 3.97 -5.58 -12.35
N PHE A 75 4.90 -6.20 -11.61
CA PHE A 75 5.17 -5.85 -10.22
C PHE A 75 6.15 -4.69 -10.11
N PHE A 76 5.83 -3.74 -9.26
CA PHE A 76 6.66 -2.60 -8.92
C PHE A 76 7.06 -2.70 -7.46
N VAL A 77 8.35 -2.90 -7.22
CA VAL A 77 8.89 -2.95 -5.86
C VAL A 77 8.84 -1.55 -5.26
N GLY A 78 8.16 -1.41 -4.12
CA GLY A 78 8.18 -0.19 -3.30
C GLY A 78 9.08 -0.34 -2.08
N LEU A 79 9.30 -1.57 -1.60
CA LEU A 79 10.08 -1.88 -0.39
C LEU A 79 10.71 -3.27 -0.51
N ASP A 80 11.97 -3.42 -0.10
CA ASP A 80 12.70 -4.69 -0.09
C ASP A 80 13.41 -4.86 1.25
N PHE A 81 13.03 -5.88 2.03
CA PHE A 81 13.66 -6.22 3.30
C PHE A 81 14.64 -7.37 3.12
N LYS A 82 15.92 -7.13 3.38
CA LYS A 82 16.98 -8.12 3.20
C LYS A 82 17.37 -8.80 4.50
N SER A 83 17.86 -10.02 4.38
CA SER A 83 18.25 -10.89 5.50
C SER A 83 19.46 -10.38 6.29
N ASP A 84 20.24 -9.47 5.71
CA ASP A 84 21.38 -8.81 6.35
C ASP A 84 20.98 -7.56 7.18
N GLY A 85 19.68 -7.31 7.32
CA GLY A 85 19.13 -6.15 8.04
C GLY A 85 19.16 -4.85 7.23
N THR A 86 19.45 -4.90 5.92
CA THR A 86 19.33 -3.74 5.04
C THR A 86 17.98 -3.70 4.33
N TYR A 87 17.54 -2.51 3.93
CA TYR A 87 16.35 -2.32 3.12
C TYR A 87 16.59 -1.38 1.95
N GLY A 88 15.73 -1.48 0.94
CA GLY A 88 15.56 -0.46 -0.09
C GLY A 88 14.09 -0.03 -0.15
N ALA A 89 13.82 1.27 -0.26
CA ALA A 89 12.50 1.81 -0.54
C ALA A 89 12.54 2.62 -1.83
N TYR A 90 11.50 2.50 -2.66
CA TYR A 90 11.45 3.08 -4.00
C TYR A 90 10.16 3.88 -4.17
N ASP A 91 10.27 5.18 -4.46
CA ASP A 91 9.10 5.98 -4.81
C ASP A 91 8.69 5.67 -6.27
N ASN A 92 7.52 5.05 -6.42
CA ASN A 92 6.95 4.66 -7.70
C ASN A 92 5.93 5.71 -8.22
N SER A 93 6.13 7.00 -7.92
CA SER A 93 5.32 8.15 -8.38
C SER A 93 5.32 8.38 -9.91
N GLY A 94 5.56 7.36 -10.73
CA GLY A 94 5.53 7.42 -12.18
C GLY A 94 6.85 7.87 -12.82
N LYS A 95 7.94 7.95 -12.06
CA LYS A 95 9.29 8.16 -12.59
C LYS A 95 9.93 6.81 -12.95
N THR A 96 10.46 6.73 -14.15
CA THR A 96 10.66 5.46 -14.88
C THR A 96 11.97 4.72 -14.60
N SER A 97 12.81 5.16 -13.66
CA SER A 97 14.05 4.47 -13.31
C SER A 97 14.15 4.16 -11.82
N LYS A 98 14.70 2.98 -11.49
CA LYS A 98 15.05 2.51 -10.15
C LYS A 98 16.08 3.42 -9.43
N GLU A 99 16.65 4.36 -10.16
CA GLU A 99 17.88 5.09 -9.83
C GLU A 99 17.63 6.46 -9.22
N GLU A 100 16.45 7.06 -9.40
CA GLU A 100 16.24 8.47 -9.05
C GLU A 100 15.48 8.68 -7.73
N ASN A 101 15.00 7.61 -7.09
CA ASN A 101 14.04 7.70 -5.98
C ASN A 101 14.17 6.52 -4.99
N ASN A 102 15.41 6.08 -4.73
CA ASN A 102 15.77 5.04 -3.79
C ASN A 102 16.24 5.59 -2.43
N MET A 103 15.58 5.18 -1.34
CA MET A 103 16.17 5.25 0.00
C MET A 103 16.74 3.89 0.36
N LYS A 104 17.90 3.87 1.00
CA LYS A 104 18.46 2.63 1.57
C LYS A 104 18.91 2.88 3.00
N GLY A 105 18.95 1.80 3.76
CA GLY A 105 19.59 1.80 5.06
C GLY A 105 19.31 0.52 5.82
N LYS A 106 19.12 0.64 7.13
CA LYS A 106 18.87 -0.50 8.03
C LYS A 106 17.42 -0.59 8.44
N TRP A 107 16.95 -1.82 8.66
CA TRP A 107 15.64 -2.08 9.24
C TRP A 107 15.74 -3.03 10.43
N LYS A 108 14.81 -2.89 11.36
CA LYS A 108 14.57 -3.83 12.46
C LYS A 108 13.08 -3.94 12.73
N TYR A 109 12.66 -5.09 13.24
CA TYR A 109 11.30 -5.29 13.74
C TYR A 109 11.31 -5.24 15.27
N ASP A 110 10.53 -4.33 15.83
CA ASP A 110 10.21 -4.27 17.25
C ASP A 110 8.90 -5.06 17.47
N TYR A 111 9.06 -6.30 17.95
CA TYR A 111 7.94 -7.20 18.19
C TYR A 111 7.00 -6.68 19.27
N ASP A 112 7.52 -6.11 20.36
CA ASP A 112 6.70 -5.72 21.50
C ASP A 112 5.81 -4.52 21.14
N ASN A 113 6.32 -3.59 20.34
CA ASN A 113 5.56 -2.42 19.86
C ASN A 113 4.87 -2.63 18.51
N LYS A 114 5.08 -3.79 17.86
CA LYS A 114 4.63 -4.09 16.48
C LYS A 114 5.05 -3.00 15.50
N GLN A 115 6.33 -2.60 15.54
CA GLN A 115 6.88 -1.53 14.70
C GLN A 115 7.98 -2.02 13.77
N ILE A 116 8.01 -1.51 12.54
CA ILE A 116 9.18 -1.56 11.67
C ILE A 116 9.90 -0.24 11.83
N ILE A 117 11.19 -0.32 12.15
CA ILE A 117 12.03 0.87 12.36
C ILE A 117 13.05 0.92 11.23
N PHE A 118 13.02 1.99 10.46
CA PHE A 118 13.97 2.28 9.40
C PHE A 118 15.02 3.27 9.87
N THR A 119 16.26 3.04 9.49
CA THR A 119 17.37 3.99 9.65
C THR A 119 17.87 4.33 8.26
N ILE A 120 17.70 5.58 7.84
CA ILE A 120 18.16 6.03 6.52
C ILE A 120 19.69 6.17 6.53
N GLU A 121 20.35 5.57 5.53
CA GLU A 121 21.79 5.69 5.31
C GLU A 121 22.12 6.37 3.97
N GLU A 122 21.30 6.15 2.95
CA GLU A 122 21.42 6.74 1.61
C GLU A 122 20.05 7.21 1.09
N THR A 123 20.02 8.34 0.39
CA THR A 123 18.85 8.82 -0.37
C THR A 123 19.26 9.15 -1.80
N ALA A 124 18.41 8.86 -2.77
CA ALA A 124 18.64 9.22 -4.17
C ALA A 124 18.93 10.72 -4.34
N GLY A 125 19.98 11.06 -5.09
CA GLY A 125 20.34 12.43 -5.44
C GLY A 125 21.47 13.05 -4.62
N ASP A 126 21.94 12.40 -3.55
CA ASP A 126 23.18 12.78 -2.86
C ASP A 126 24.10 11.55 -2.80
N ASP A 127 25.16 11.53 -3.62
CA ASP A 127 26.22 10.52 -3.59
C ASP A 127 27.06 10.57 -2.29
N ARG A 128 26.58 11.32 -1.28
CA ARG A 128 27.24 11.52 -0.01
C ARG A 128 26.46 10.78 1.09
N PRO A 129 27.12 9.91 1.87
CA PRO A 129 26.49 9.30 3.02
C PRO A 129 26.00 10.38 3.99
N ILE A 130 24.82 10.18 4.58
CA ILE A 130 24.28 11.07 5.62
C ILE A 130 25.19 10.95 6.85
N THR A 131 26.07 11.94 7.05
CA THR A 131 27.09 11.90 8.13
C THR A 131 26.59 12.41 9.46
N ASP A 132 25.49 13.17 9.48
CA ASP A 132 24.88 13.72 10.69
C ASP A 132 23.36 13.58 10.66
N TYR A 133 22.81 13.11 11.78
CA TYR A 133 21.41 12.77 12.00
C TYR A 133 20.88 11.61 11.14
N ARG A 134 20.73 10.44 11.78
CA ARG A 134 20.03 9.29 11.21
C ARG A 134 18.59 9.28 11.74
N PRO A 135 17.60 9.79 11.00
CA PRO A 135 16.22 9.68 11.43
C PRO A 135 15.86 8.19 11.54
N GLU A 136 15.52 7.74 12.76
CA GLU A 136 14.76 6.51 12.92
C GLU A 136 13.32 6.82 12.53
N ILE A 137 12.86 6.25 11.43
CA ILE A 137 11.46 6.36 11.02
C ILE A 137 10.75 5.10 11.50
N LYS A 138 9.75 5.29 12.37
CA LYS A 138 8.99 4.20 12.97
C LYS A 138 7.65 4.09 12.28
N TYR A 139 7.34 2.88 11.81
CA TYR A 139 6.05 2.55 11.25
C TYR A 139 5.39 1.49 12.11
N LYS A 140 4.12 1.70 12.48
CA LYS A 140 3.31 0.65 13.11
C LYS A 140 2.87 -0.35 12.05
N VAL A 141 3.00 -1.64 12.34
CA VAL A 141 2.36 -2.70 11.54
C VAL A 141 0.89 -2.79 11.93
N ASP A 142 0.01 -2.45 11.00
CA ASP A 142 -1.45 -2.51 11.20
C ASP A 142 -2.07 -3.82 10.70
N PHE A 143 -1.42 -4.45 9.72
CA PHE A 143 -1.84 -5.73 9.16
C PHE A 143 -0.65 -6.48 8.56
N PHE A 144 -0.57 -7.78 8.82
CA PHE A 144 0.37 -8.67 8.17
C PHE A 144 -0.19 -10.10 8.08
N ARG A 145 -0.73 -10.46 6.91
CA ARG A 145 -1.21 -11.82 6.59
C ARG A 145 -1.30 -12.00 5.07
N ALA A 146 -1.28 -13.26 4.61
CA ALA A 146 -1.60 -13.65 3.23
C ALA A 146 -0.86 -12.85 2.15
N GLY A 147 0.41 -12.51 2.38
CA GLY A 147 1.21 -11.74 1.42
C GLY A 147 0.86 -10.25 1.37
N GLN A 148 0.08 -9.73 2.30
CA GLN A 148 -0.23 -8.31 2.42
C GLN A 148 0.41 -7.73 3.67
N LEU A 149 0.94 -6.52 3.55
CA LEU A 149 1.51 -5.74 4.62
C LEU A 149 0.90 -4.33 4.57
N LYS A 150 0.38 -3.89 5.71
CA LYS A 150 -0.03 -2.50 5.93
C LYS A 150 0.76 -1.92 7.08
N ILE A 151 1.48 -0.85 6.80
CA ILE A 151 2.21 -0.07 7.79
C ILE A 151 1.71 1.35 7.85
N ILE A 152 1.79 1.99 9.01
CA ILE A 152 1.28 3.35 9.25
C ILE A 152 2.41 4.18 9.84
N ASP A 153 2.69 5.33 9.23
CA ASP A 153 3.70 6.27 9.74
C ASP A 153 3.20 7.04 10.98
N GLU A 154 4.05 7.91 11.52
CA GLU A 154 3.72 8.73 12.69
C GLU A 154 2.57 9.74 12.44
N THR A 155 2.29 10.08 11.18
CA THR A 155 1.20 10.99 10.79
C THR A 155 -0.14 10.26 10.65
N GLY A 156 -0.14 8.93 10.71
CA GLY A 156 -1.31 8.10 10.47
C GLY A 156 -1.50 7.73 8.98
N SER A 157 -0.55 8.07 8.11
CA SER A 157 -0.65 7.76 6.69
C SER A 157 -0.31 6.29 6.43
N PRO A 158 -1.20 5.53 5.76
CA PRO A 158 -0.97 4.12 5.51
C PRO A 158 -0.14 3.89 4.24
N LEU A 159 0.83 3.00 4.31
CA LEU A 159 1.44 2.32 3.17
C LEU A 159 0.91 0.88 3.10
N ASN A 160 0.23 0.56 2.00
CA ASN A 160 -0.27 -0.78 1.72
C ASN A 160 0.58 -1.39 0.61
N VAL A 161 1.15 -2.56 0.87
CA VAL A 161 2.00 -3.26 -0.08
C VAL A 161 1.71 -4.76 -0.08
N GLU A 162 1.91 -5.36 -1.23
CA GLU A 162 1.77 -6.79 -1.47
C GLU A 162 3.12 -7.42 -1.72
N ARG A 163 3.31 -8.64 -1.24
CA ARG A 163 4.50 -9.43 -1.48
C ARG A 163 4.53 -9.81 -2.96
N LYS A 164 5.71 -9.72 -3.57
CA LYS A 164 5.93 -10.24 -4.91
C LYS A 164 5.59 -11.73 -4.96
N SER A 165 4.63 -12.09 -5.81
CA SER A 165 4.33 -13.48 -6.14
C SER A 165 5.52 -14.10 -6.88
N LYS A 166 5.81 -15.37 -6.58
CA LYS A 166 6.84 -16.15 -7.27
C LYS A 166 6.40 -16.54 -8.67
#